data_AF-D3D4J4-F1
#
_entry.id   AF-D3D4J4-F1
#
_cell.length_a   1.000
_cell.length_b   1.000
_cell.length_c   1.000
_cell.angle_alpha   90.00
_cell.angle_beta   90.00
_cell.angle_gamma   90.00
#
_symmetry.space_group_name_H-M   'P 1'
#
loop_
_entity.id
_entity.type
_entity.pdbx_description
1 polymer ?
#
loop_
_entity_poly.entity_id
_entity_poly.type
_entity_poly.pdbx_seq_one_letter_code
_entity_poly.pdbx_strand_id
1 'polypeptide(L)'
;MKRSLLALCPRRWRERYGDEFAALLQDTPLTFAVVIDVLRLAVGLHLRARPRLTHIAAAVLATAAMEAAAVRAELTDNILWAPTTPLRALALVATLTPTALLLHSAAMRRIRRQEARAA
;
A
#
# COMPACT_ATOMS: atom_id res chain seq x y z
N MET A 1 -15.85 -6.67 24.53
CA MET A 1 -14.48 -6.39 24.01
C MET A 1 -14.12 -7.18 22.75
N LYS A 2 -14.28 -8.51 22.70
CA LYS A 2 -13.90 -9.31 21.51
C LYS A 2 -14.65 -8.91 20.23
N ARG A 3 -15.95 -8.61 20.33
CA ARG A 3 -16.79 -8.17 19.20
C ARG A 3 -16.40 -6.80 18.60
N SER A 4 -15.74 -5.94 19.38
CA SER A 4 -15.25 -4.64 18.90
C SER A 4 -14.02 -4.79 17.99
N LEU A 5 -13.25 -5.87 18.11
CA LEU A 5 -12.14 -6.16 17.18
C LEU A 5 -12.64 -6.51 15.77
N LEU A 6 -13.78 -7.20 15.68
CA LEU A 6 -14.45 -7.44 14.40
C LEU A 6 -14.80 -6.13 13.68
N ALA A 7 -15.20 -5.08 14.41
CA ALA A 7 -15.57 -3.80 13.81
C ALA A 7 -14.42 -3.13 13.02
N LEU A 8 -13.16 -3.51 13.29
CA LEU A 8 -12.00 -3.04 12.54
C LEU A 8 -11.96 -3.61 11.10
N CYS A 9 -12.59 -4.77 10.86
CA CYS A 9 -12.61 -5.41 9.57
C CYS A 9 -13.63 -4.76 8.60
N PRO A 10 -13.32 -4.70 7.28
CA PRO A 10 -14.23 -4.12 6.28
C PRO A 10 -15.60 -4.80 6.28
N ARG A 11 -16.67 -4.01 6.07
CA ARG A 11 -18.06 -4.48 6.12
C ARG A 11 -18.33 -5.69 5.19
N ARG A 12 -17.89 -5.62 3.93
CA ARG A 12 -18.01 -6.73 2.95
C ARG A 12 -17.34 -8.03 3.39
N TRP A 13 -16.22 -7.93 4.10
CA TRP A 13 -15.51 -9.10 4.61
C TRP A 13 -16.24 -9.68 5.82
N ARG A 14 -16.72 -8.82 6.72
CA ARG A 14 -17.54 -9.22 7.87
C ARG A 14 -18.83 -9.92 7.47
N GLU A 15 -19.49 -9.45 6.41
CA GLU A 15 -20.71 -10.07 5.88
C GLU A 15 -20.47 -11.52 5.40
N ARG A 16 -19.23 -11.88 5.06
CA ARG A 16 -18.88 -13.22 4.51
C ARG A 16 -18.19 -14.15 5.51
N TYR A 17 -17.35 -13.60 6.38
CA TYR A 17 -16.49 -14.39 7.30
C TYR A 17 -16.60 -13.93 8.77
N GLY A 18 -17.47 -12.96 9.05
CA GLY A 18 -17.55 -12.33 10.38
C GLY A 18 -18.02 -13.28 11.46
N ASP A 19 -18.97 -14.16 11.16
CA ASP A 19 -19.53 -15.11 12.13
C ASP A 19 -18.52 -16.22 12.48
N GLU A 20 -17.83 -16.79 11.47
CA GLU A 20 -16.75 -17.76 11.67
C GLU A 20 -15.60 -17.14 12.50
N PHE A 21 -15.19 -15.92 12.16
CA PHE A 21 -14.12 -15.24 12.88
C PHE A 21 -14.54 -14.85 14.32
N ALA A 22 -15.82 -14.56 14.54
CA ALA A 22 -16.35 -14.31 15.88
C ALA A 22 -16.28 -15.55 16.77
N ALA A 23 -16.62 -16.73 16.22
CA ALA A 23 -16.51 -18.00 16.92
C ALA A 23 -15.05 -18.30 17.28
N LEU A 24 -14.12 -18.14 16.35
CA LEU A 24 -12.68 -18.31 16.60
C LEU A 24 -12.16 -17.36 17.70
N LEU A 25 -12.61 -16.10 17.71
CA LEU A 25 -12.22 -15.15 18.76
C LEU A 25 -12.80 -15.54 20.13
N GLN A 26 -14.00 -16.13 20.18
CA GLN A 26 -14.61 -16.57 21.43
C GLN A 26 -13.76 -17.65 22.10
N ASP A 27 -13.31 -18.63 21.32
CA ASP A 27 -12.52 -19.78 21.80
C ASP A 27 -11.05 -19.43 22.07
N THR A 28 -10.54 -18.34 21.51
CA THR A 28 -9.15 -17.91 21.70
C THR A 28 -8.99 -17.06 22.98
N PRO A 29 -8.02 -17.35 23.87
CA PRO A 29 -7.71 -16.47 25.00
C PRO A 29 -7.23 -15.10 24.51
N LEU A 30 -7.77 -14.03 25.11
CA LEU A 30 -7.49 -12.66 24.66
C LEU A 30 -6.13 -12.19 25.17
N THR A 31 -5.08 -12.43 24.40
CA THR A 31 -3.73 -11.93 24.67
C THR A 31 -3.41 -10.71 23.82
N PHE A 32 -2.41 -9.92 24.23
CA PHE A 32 -1.95 -8.77 23.45
C PHE A 32 -1.47 -9.18 22.04
N ALA A 33 -0.83 -10.35 21.92
CA ALA A 33 -0.41 -10.91 20.65
C ALA A 33 -1.60 -11.13 19.69
N VAL A 34 -2.73 -11.64 20.20
CA VAL A 34 -3.96 -11.82 19.40
C VAL A 34 -4.50 -10.48 18.92
N VAL A 35 -4.50 -9.45 19.77
CA VAL A 35 -4.95 -8.11 19.37
C VAL A 35 -4.10 -7.56 18.21
N ILE A 36 -2.78 -7.69 18.29
CA ILE A 36 -1.86 -7.28 17.22
C ILE A 36 -2.11 -8.08 15.93
N ASP A 37 -2.36 -9.38 16.04
CA ASP A 37 -2.64 -10.22 14.87
C ASP A 37 -3.95 -9.83 14.17
N VAL A 38 -5.02 -9.57 14.94
CA VAL A 38 -6.30 -9.08 14.39
C VAL A 38 -6.13 -7.70 13.74
N LEU A 39 -5.32 -6.81 14.34
CA LEU A 39 -5.01 -5.51 13.74
C LEU A 39 -4.28 -5.67 12.40
N ARG A 40 -3.27 -6.55 12.34
CA ARG A 40 -2.51 -6.85 11.12
C ARG A 40 -3.42 -7.42 10.02
N LEU A 41 -4.33 -8.32 10.39
CA LEU A 41 -5.35 -8.85 9.48
C LEU A 41 -6.25 -7.72 8.95
N ALA A 42 -6.82 -6.90 9.84
CA ALA A 42 -7.71 -5.81 9.47
C ALA A 42 -7.03 -4.80 8.52
N VAL A 43 -5.79 -4.42 8.81
CA VAL A 43 -4.98 -3.56 7.94
C VAL A 43 -4.81 -4.21 6.56
N GLY A 44 -4.40 -5.48 6.51
CA GLY A 44 -4.27 -6.22 5.25
C GLY A 44 -5.56 -6.26 4.43
N LEU A 45 -6.71 -6.43 5.08
CA LEU A 45 -8.01 -6.42 4.44
C LEU A 45 -8.38 -5.04 3.87
N HIS A 46 -8.12 -3.96 4.61
CA HIS A 46 -8.32 -2.59 4.11
C HIS A 46 -7.41 -2.28 2.93
N LEU A 47 -6.16 -2.71 2.98
CA LEU A 47 -5.21 -2.53 1.89
C LEU A 47 -5.65 -3.26 0.60
N ARG A 48 -6.19 -4.47 0.74
CA ARG A 48 -6.74 -5.26 -0.38
C ARG A 48 -8.07 -4.71 -0.89
N ALA A 49 -8.89 -4.12 -0.03
CA ALA A 49 -10.18 -3.53 -0.40
C ALA A 49 -10.02 -2.25 -1.25
N ARG A 50 -8.90 -1.53 -1.11
CA ARG A 50 -8.64 -0.27 -1.80
C ARG A 50 -7.33 -0.32 -2.60
N PRO A 51 -7.20 -1.23 -3.59
CA PRO A 51 -5.93 -1.50 -4.26
C PRO A 51 -5.35 -0.28 -4.97
N ARG A 52 -6.18 0.66 -5.45
CA ARG A 52 -5.67 1.90 -6.06
C ARG A 52 -5.00 2.82 -5.05
N LEU A 53 -5.67 3.06 -3.91
CA LEU A 53 -5.15 3.95 -2.87
C LEU A 53 -3.88 3.38 -2.25
N THR A 54 -3.79 2.06 -2.10
CA THR A 54 -2.57 1.42 -1.60
C THR A 54 -1.39 1.53 -2.55
N HIS A 55 -1.59 1.33 -3.86
CA HIS A 55 -0.52 1.57 -4.82
C HIS A 55 -0.07 3.04 -4.82
N ILE A 56 -1.00 4.00 -4.72
CA ILE A 56 -0.66 5.43 -4.63
C ILE A 56 0.15 5.72 -3.38
N ALA A 57 -0.34 5.29 -2.21
CA ALA A 57 0.37 5.48 -0.94
C ALA A 57 1.76 4.81 -0.95
N ALA A 58 1.88 3.60 -1.51
CA ALA A 58 3.15 2.90 -1.64
C ALA A 58 4.13 3.65 -2.56
N ALA A 59 3.65 4.19 -3.67
CA ALA A 59 4.48 5.00 -4.57
C ALA A 59 4.98 6.28 -3.88
N VAL A 60 4.09 7.00 -3.17
CA VAL A 60 4.45 8.21 -2.41
C VAL A 60 5.51 7.90 -1.34
N LEU A 61 5.31 6.84 -0.56
CA LEU A 61 6.27 6.43 0.48
C LEU A 61 7.62 6.01 -0.11
N ALA A 62 7.61 5.29 -1.23
CA ALA A 62 8.84 4.88 -1.90
C ALA A 62 9.62 6.09 -2.42
N THR A 63 8.94 7.06 -3.05
CA THR A 63 9.53 8.32 -3.50
C THR A 63 10.13 9.09 -2.33
N ALA A 64 9.38 9.30 -1.25
CA ALA A 64 9.86 9.99 -0.06
C ALA A 64 11.06 9.29 0.60
N ALA A 65 11.07 7.96 0.63
CA ALA A 65 12.19 7.18 1.18
C ALA A 65 13.46 7.32 0.33
N MET A 66 13.33 7.34 -1.00
CA MET A 66 14.46 7.58 -1.91
C MET A 66 15.02 9.00 -1.75
N GLU A 67 14.15 10.00 -1.64
CA GLU A 67 14.56 11.38 -1.37
C GLU A 67 15.29 11.49 -0.02
N ALA A 68 14.73 10.93 1.06
CA ALA A 68 15.36 10.93 2.37
C ALA A 68 16.72 10.22 2.37
N ALA A 69 16.85 9.09 1.65
CA ALA A 69 18.13 8.40 1.50
C ALA A 69 19.16 9.24 0.74
N ALA A 70 18.74 9.95 -0.31
CA ALA A 70 19.62 10.81 -1.08
C ALA A 70 20.07 12.05 -0.30
N VAL A 71 19.19 12.66 0.52
CA VAL A 71 19.56 13.74 1.44
C VAL A 71 20.57 13.24 2.48
N ARG A 72 20.33 12.07 3.08
CA ARG A 72 21.25 11.47 4.05
C ARG A 72 22.61 11.09 3.47
N ALA A 73 22.67 10.81 2.17
CA ALA A 73 23.90 10.51 1.45
C ALA A 73 24.61 11.78 0.92
N GLU A 74 24.15 12.98 1.32
CA GLU A 74 24.68 14.28 0.88
C GLU A 74 24.66 14.46 -0.65
N LEU A 75 23.78 13.73 -1.34
CA LEU A 75 23.74 13.77 -2.80
C LEU A 75 23.15 15.08 -3.31
N THR A 76 22.17 15.69 -2.61
CA THR A 76 21.55 16.99 -2.98
C THR A 76 20.75 17.65 -1.83
N ASP A 77 20.53 18.97 -1.92
CA ASP A 77 19.39 19.68 -1.30
C ASP A 77 18.12 19.69 -2.18
N ASN A 78 18.23 19.41 -3.49
CA ASN A 78 17.10 19.38 -4.43
C ASN A 78 17.41 18.55 -5.71
N ILE A 79 17.00 17.28 -5.75
CA ILE A 79 17.24 16.34 -6.86
C ILE A 79 16.47 16.74 -8.14
N LEU A 80 15.34 17.43 -7.97
CA LEU A 80 14.35 17.64 -9.03
C LEU A 80 14.74 18.71 -10.07
N TRP A 81 15.73 19.57 -9.78
CA TRP A 81 15.99 20.77 -10.61
C TRP A 81 17.15 20.68 -11.62
N ALA A 82 18.20 19.89 -11.37
CA ALA A 82 19.25 19.62 -12.38
C ALA A 82 20.21 18.50 -11.93
N PRO A 83 20.19 17.29 -12.55
CA PRO A 83 21.19 16.28 -12.28
C PRO A 83 22.51 16.64 -12.99
N THR A 84 23.37 17.42 -12.31
CA THR A 84 24.70 17.81 -12.83
C THR A 84 25.75 16.70 -12.77
N THR A 85 25.44 15.58 -12.10
CA THR A 85 26.33 14.41 -11.95
C THR A 85 25.60 13.10 -12.25
N PRO A 86 26.29 12.04 -12.73
CA PRO A 86 25.67 10.77 -13.07
C PRO A 86 24.97 10.10 -11.87
N LEU A 87 25.51 10.29 -10.66
CA LEU A 87 24.91 9.76 -9.43
C LEU A 87 23.58 10.46 -9.09
N ARG A 88 23.45 11.76 -9.35
CA ARG A 88 22.18 12.50 -9.21
C ARG A 88 21.14 12.07 -10.24
N ALA A 89 21.58 11.75 -11.47
CA ALA A 89 20.70 11.18 -12.49
C ALA A 89 20.12 9.82 -12.05
N LEU A 90 20.94 8.95 -11.45
CA LEU A 90 20.47 7.67 -10.90
C LEU A 90 19.48 7.88 -9.74
N ALA A 91 19.75 8.82 -8.84
CA ALA A 91 18.84 9.14 -7.73
C ALA A 91 17.48 9.66 -8.23
N LEU A 92 17.47 10.51 -9.27
CA LEU A 92 16.25 11.00 -9.92
C LEU A 92 15.45 9.85 -10.54
N VAL A 93 16.11 8.96 -11.29
CA VAL A 93 15.48 7.77 -11.87
C VAL A 93 14.87 6.90 -10.78
N ALA A 94 15.61 6.60 -9.71
CA ALA A 94 15.11 5.81 -8.59
C ALA A 94 13.88 6.44 -7.91
N THR A 95 13.87 7.77 -7.78
CA THR A 95 12.77 8.54 -7.16
C THR A 95 11.50 8.56 -8.01
N LEU A 96 11.65 8.67 -9.34
CA LEU A 96 10.53 8.70 -10.28
C LEU A 96 9.98 7.31 -10.63
N THR A 97 10.81 6.27 -10.56
CA THR A 97 10.44 4.89 -10.95
C THR A 97 9.13 4.40 -10.33
N PRO A 98 8.87 4.55 -9.01
CA PRO A 98 7.61 4.14 -8.39
C PRO A 98 6.37 4.81 -9.01
N THR A 99 6.45 6.11 -9.29
CA THR A 99 5.35 6.86 -9.91
C THR A 99 5.14 6.49 -11.37
N ALA A 100 6.23 6.28 -12.13
CA ALA A 100 6.18 5.84 -13.52
C ALA A 100 5.53 4.46 -13.65
N LEU A 101 5.91 3.50 -12.79
CA LEU A 101 5.30 2.17 -12.74
C LEU A 101 3.80 2.23 -12.40
N LEU A 102 3.42 3.12 -11.46
CA LEU A 102 2.02 3.32 -11.11
C LEU A 102 1.20 3.83 -12.31
N LEU A 103 1.70 4.86 -13.01
CA LEU A 103 1.06 5.42 -14.21
C LEU A 103 0.96 4.37 -15.33
N HIS A 104 2.04 3.64 -15.59
CA HIS A 104 2.06 2.58 -16.59
C HIS A 104 1.03 1.49 -16.28
N SER A 105 0.97 1.02 -15.02
CA SER A 105 0.00 0.01 -14.59
C SER A 105 -1.45 0.50 -14.73
N ALA A 106 -1.70 1.79 -14.51
CA ALA A 106 -3.01 2.40 -14.68
C ALA A 106 -3.42 2.48 -16.16
N ALA A 107 -2.49 2.87 -17.04
CA ALA A 107 -2.69 2.91 -18.48
C ALA A 107 -3.00 1.51 -19.05
N MET A 108 -2.20 0.50 -18.70
CA MET A 108 -2.41 -0.89 -19.14
C MET A 108 -3.74 -1.50 -18.66
N ARG A 109 -4.27 -1.06 -17.52
CA ARG A 109 -5.61 -1.47 -17.08
C ARG A 109 -6.73 -0.78 -17.86
N ARG A 110 -6.51 0.45 -18.35
CA ARG A 110 -7.49 1.15 -19.20
C ARG A 110 -7.60 0.49 -20.56
N ILE A 111 -6.46 0.19 -21.19
CA ILE A 111 -6.39 -0.48 -22.50
C ILE A 111 -7.15 -1.82 -22.45
N ARG A 112 -6.80 -2.70 -21.50
CA ARG A 112 -7.48 -4.00 -21.32
C ARG A 112 -8.99 -3.91 -21.10
N ARG A 113 -9.47 -2.82 -20.47
CA ARG A 113 -10.91 -2.60 -20.28
C ARG A 113 -11.61 -2.10 -21.53
N GLN A 114 -10.92 -1.42 -22.42
CA GLN A 114 -11.46 -1.00 -23.71
C GLN A 114 -11.58 -2.20 -24.65
N GLU A 115 -10.55 -3.05 -24.71
CA GLU A 115 -10.57 -4.31 -25.47
C GLU A 115 -11.73 -5.21 -25.04
N ALA A 116 -11.91 -5.41 -23.72
CA ALA A 116 -12.99 -6.23 -23.18
C ALA A 116 -14.41 -5.64 -23.36
N ARG A 117 -14.54 -4.39 -23.82
CA ARG A 117 -15.83 -3.75 -24.16
C ARG A 117 -16.11 -3.75 -25.67
N ALA A 118 -15.08 -3.98 -26.48
CA ALA A 118 -15.17 -4.03 -27.93
C ALA A 118 -15.33 -5.46 -28.47
N ALA A 119 -15.09 -6.47 -27.63
CA ALA A 119 -15.40 -7.89 -27.85
C ALA A 119 -16.78 -8.25 -27.30
#